data_AF-A0A536C8L6-F1
#
_entry.id   AF-A0A536C8L6-F1
#
_cell.length_a   1.000
_cell.length_b   1.000
_cell.length_c   1.000
_cell.angle_alpha   90.00
_cell.angle_beta   90.00
_cell.angle_gamma   90.00
#
_symmetry.space_group_name_H-M   'P 1'
#
loop_
_entity.id
_entity.type
_entity.pdbx_description
1 polymer ?
#
loop_
_entity_poly.entity_id
_entity_poly.type
_entity_poly.pdbx_seq_one_letter_code
_entity_poly.pdbx_strand_id
1 'polypeptide(L)' 'MMHVEPRDGESFDQMLRRFKTSMDKSGILREYKRRRYFKTNGELQRDKAKAAARRRTRRARVPRRPRPQR' A
#
# COMPACT_ATOMS: atom_id res chain seq x y z
N MET A 1 -9.90 -6.87 -12.00
CA MET A 1 -8.80 -7.86 -11.99
C MET A 1 -7.50 -7.13 -12.22
N MET A 2 -6.47 -7.43 -11.46
CA MET A 2 -5.16 -6.79 -11.64
C MET A 2 -4.34 -7.62 -12.63
N HIS A 3 -3.86 -6.99 -13.71
CA HIS A 3 -3.01 -7.64 -14.71
C HIS A 3 -1.71 -6.84 -14.86
N VAL A 4 -0.61 -7.53 -15.18
CA VAL A 4 0.69 -6.92 -15.49
C VAL A 4 1.20 -7.58 -16.76
N GLU A 5 1.33 -6.80 -17.83
CA GLU A 5 1.91 -7.29 -19.08
C GLU A 5 3.44 -7.24 -19.02
N PRO A 6 4.11 -8.26 -19.57
CA PRO A 6 5.55 -8.25 -19.75
C PRO A 6 5.94 -7.10 -20.69
N ARG A 7 7.08 -6.48 -20.42
CA ARG A 7 7.66 -5.44 -21.29
C ARG A 7 8.83 -6.03 -22.07
N ASP A 8 9.04 -5.52 -23.29
CA ASP A 8 10.19 -5.91 -24.11
C ASP A 8 11.50 -5.55 -23.40
N GLY A 9 12.40 -6.53 -23.30
CA GLY A 9 13.69 -6.39 -22.61
C GLY A 9 13.64 -6.43 -21.08
N GLU A 10 12.48 -6.69 -20.46
CA GLU A 10 12.36 -6.84 -19.01
C GLU A 10 12.81 -8.23 -18.54
N SER A 11 13.63 -8.29 -17.48
CA SER A 11 13.95 -9.55 -16.81
C SER A 11 12.76 -10.06 -15.97
N PHE A 12 12.61 -11.38 -15.83
CA PHE A 12 11.56 -11.98 -15.01
C PHE A 12 11.46 -11.39 -13.59
N ASP A 13 12.59 -11.12 -12.93
CA ASP A 13 12.60 -10.56 -11.58
C ASP A 13 12.04 -9.13 -11.53
N GLN A 14 12.27 -8.33 -12.59
CA GLN A 14 11.72 -6.99 -12.71
C GLN A 14 10.19 -7.03 -12.88
N MET A 15 9.70 -7.93 -13.73
CA MET A 15 8.26 -8.15 -13.91
C MET A 15 7.60 -8.59 -12.59
N LEU A 16 8.24 -9.50 -11.85
CA LEU A 16 7.76 -9.97 -10.55
C LEU A 16 7.69 -8.85 -9.51
N ARG A 17 8.68 -7.95 -9.48
CA ARG A 17 8.66 -6.78 -8.59
C ARG A 17 7.53 -5.82 -8.93
N ARG A 18 7.28 -5.57 -10.22
CA ARG A 18 6.15 -4.75 -10.67
C ARG A 18 4.82 -5.38 -10.29
N PHE A 19 4.69 -6.69 -10.48
CA PHE A 19 3.51 -7.44 -10.06
C PHE A 19 3.28 -7.30 -8.56
N LYS A 20 4.27 -7.59 -7.71
CA LYS A 20 4.17 -7.44 -6.25
C LYS A 20 3.76 -6.02 -5.85
N THR A 21 4.41 -5.01 -6.43
CA THR A 21 4.10 -3.60 -6.17
C THR A 21 2.68 -3.24 -6.58
N SER A 22 2.24 -3.69 -7.75
CA SER A 22 0.88 -3.47 -8.24
C SER A 22 -0.14 -4.18 -7.33
N MET A 23 0.19 -5.37 -6.83
CA MET A 23 -0.67 -6.14 -5.91
C MET A 23 -0.82 -5.42 -4.57
N ASP A 24 0.28 -4.90 -4.03
CA ASP A 24 0.25 -4.08 -2.82
C ASP A 24 -0.51 -2.78 -3.01
N LYS A 25 -0.36 -2.14 -4.18
CA LYS A 25 -1.08 -0.90 -4.55
C LYS A 25 -2.58 -1.13 -4.72
N SER A 26 -2.97 -2.26 -5.31
CA SER A 26 -4.38 -2.65 -5.50
C SER A 26 -5.10 -2.82 -4.16
N GLY A 27 -4.38 -3.17 -3.10
CA GLY A 27 -4.94 -3.34 -1.77
C GLY A 27 -5.80 -4.60 -1.61
N ILE A 28 -5.85 -5.49 -2.60
CA ILE A 28 -6.69 -6.71 -2.60
C ILE A 28 -6.42 -7.56 -1.35
N LEU A 29 -5.15 -7.84 -1.02
CA LEU A 29 -4.81 -8.61 0.18
C LEU A 29 -5.22 -7.90 1.49
N ARG A 30 -5.15 -6.57 1.50
CA ARG A 30 -5.52 -5.77 2.68
C ARG A 30 -7.03 -5.77 2.88
N GLU A 31 -7.78 -5.69 1.79
CA GLU A 31 -9.23 -5.82 1.80
C GLU A 31 -9.67 -7.22 2.22
N TYR A 32 -9.06 -8.27 1.66
CA TYR A 32 -9.31 -9.65 2.05
C TYR A 32 -9.11 -9.85 3.56
N LYS A 33 -7.97 -9.40 4.10
CA LYS A 33 -7.71 -9.47 5.55
C LYS A 33 -8.71 -8.67 6.39
N ARG A 34 -9.21 -7.54 5.87
CA ARG A 34 -10.22 -6.71 6.55
C ARG A 34 -11.60 -7.38 6.57
N ARG A 35 -11.97 -8.09 5.50
CA ARG A 35 -13.28 -8.73 5.32
C ARG A 35 -13.34 -10.19 5.79
N ARG A 36 -12.19 -10.80 6.14
CA ARG A 36 -12.10 -12.21 6.57
C ARG A 36 -13.02 -12.56 7.76
N TYR A 37 -13.33 -11.59 8.62
CA TYR A 37 -14.22 -11.77 9.77
C TYR A 37 -15.10 -10.54 9.94
N PHE A 38 -16.27 -10.74 10.54
CA PHE A 38 -17.17 -9.63 10.87
C PHE A 38 -16.50 -8.72 11.90
N LYS A 39 -16.65 -7.41 11.67
CA LYS A 39 -16.25 -6.36 12.61
C LYS A 39 -17.44 -5.45 12.81
N THR A 40 -17.70 -5.11 14.06
CA THR A 40 -18.67 -4.09 14.40
C THR A 40 -18.23 -2.73 13.87
N ASN A 41 -19.19 -1.82 13.67
CA ASN A 41 -18.90 -0.46 13.22
C ASN A 41 -17.87 0.25 14.12
N GLY A 42 -17.93 0.04 15.44
CA GLY A 42 -16.96 0.61 16.38
C GLY A 42 -15.54 0.08 16.19
N GLU A 43 -15.37 -1.21 15.86
CA GLU A 43 -14.05 -1.80 15.56
C GLU A 43 -13.49 -1.26 14.25
N LEU A 44 -14.33 -1.12 13.23
CA LEU A 44 -13.92 -0.53 11.94
C LEU A 44 -13.40 0.90 12.11
N GLN A 45 -14.06 1.71 12.94
CA GLN A 45 -13.61 3.08 13.22
C GLN A 45 -12.30 3.11 14.02
N ARG A 46 -12.16 2.26 15.04
CA ARG A 46 -10.92 2.11 15.81
C ARG A 46 -9.74 1.72 14.92
N ASP A 47 -9.94 0.76 14.02
CA ASP A 47 -8.93 0.33 13.06
C ASP A 47 -8.54 1.44 12.07
N LYS A 48 -9.53 2.20 11.59
CA LYS A 48 -9.31 3.34 10.69
C LYS A 48 -8.49 4.44 11.39
N ALA A 49 -8.83 4.79 12.63
CA ALA A 49 -8.09 5.76 13.44
C ALA A 49 -6.64 5.29 13.70
N LYS A 50 -6.46 4.03 14.10
CA LYS A 50 -5.13 3.44 14.32
C LYS A 50 -4.28 3.44 13.05
N ALA A 51 -4.87 3.12 11.90
CA ALA A 51 -4.19 3.17 10.61
C ALA A 51 -3.80 4.61 10.22
N ALA A 52 -4.65 5.61 10.48
CA ALA A 52 -4.36 7.02 10.23
C ALA A 52 -3.22 7.54 11.12
N ALA A 53 -3.24 7.21 12.41
CA ALA A 53 -2.18 7.57 13.35
C ALA A 53 -0.82 6.99 12.90
N ARG A 54 -0.77 5.71 12.53
CA ARG A 54 0.44 5.05 11.99
C ARG A 54 0.97 5.72 10.71
N ARG A 55 0.07 6.18 9.83
CA ARG A 55 0.47 6.92 8.61
C ARG A 55 1.07 8.28 8.95
N ARG A 56 0.50 9.00 9.93
CA ARG A 56 0.99 10.30 10.38
C ARG A 56 2.38 10.20 10.99
N THR A 57 2.61 9.24 11.88
CA THR A 57 3.93 9.02 12.51
C THR A 57 4.99 8.62 11.48
N ARG A 58 4.66 7.74 10.52
CA ARG A 58 5.58 7.38 9.44
C ARG A 58 5.97 8.59 8.58
N ARG A 59 5.03 9.48 8.25
CA ARG A 59 5.30 10.71 7.49
C ARG A 59 6.18 11.69 8.26
N ALA A 60 6.00 11.79 9.57
CA ALA A 60 6.80 12.68 10.41
C ALA A 60 8.27 12.21 10.54
N ARG A 61 8.51 10.90 10.50
CA ARG A 61 9.86 10.31 10.56
C ARG A 61 10.68 10.46 9.28
N VAL A 62 10.05 10.70 8.13
CA VAL A 62 10.77 10.90 6.87
C VAL A 62 11.11 12.38 6.77
N PRO A 63 12.41 12.77 6.85
CA PRO A 63 12.78 14.18 6.68
C PRO A 63 12.27 14.64 5.32
N ARG A 64 11.47 15.69 5.31
CA ARG A 64 11.08 16.36 4.07
C ARG A 64 12.38 16.88 3.46
N ARG A 65 12.86 16.24 2.38
CA ARG A 65 13.98 16.79 1.62
C ARG A 65 13.64 18.24 1.31
N PRO A 66 14.49 19.23 1.68
CA PRO A 66 14.24 20.60 1.30
C PRO A 66 14.11 20.67 -0.22
N ARG A 67 13.12 21.42 -0.71
CA ARG A 67 12.99 21.67 -2.14
C ARG A 67 14.29 22.34 -2.59
N PRO A 68 14.96 21.88 -3.65
CA PRO A 68 16.12 22.59 -4.17
C PRO A 68 15.65 23.99 -4.57
N GLN A 69 16.23 25.02 -3.94
CA GLN A 69 16.08 26.39 -4.38
C GLN A 69 16.83 26.49 -5.70
N ARG A 70 16.09 26.72 -6.79
CA ARG A 70 16.69 27.17 -8.04
C ARG A 70 17.17 28.60 -7.87
#